data_AF-A0A974UXP1-F1
#
_entry.id   AF-A0A974UXP1-F1
#
_cell.length_a   1.000
_cell.length_b   1.000
_cell.length_c   1.000
_cell.angle_alpha   90.00
_cell.angle_beta   90.00
_cell.angle_gamma   90.00
#
_symmetry.space_group_name_H-M   'P 1'
#
loop_
_entity.id
_entity.type
_entity.pdbx_description
1 polymer ?
#
loop_
_entity_poly.entity_id
_entity_poly.type
_entity_poly.pdbx_seq_one_letter_code
_entity_poly.pdbx_strand_id
1 'polypeptide(L)' 'MRLPAGTDETALTTAALRAGVAVSPGRAYFAAEASAPHLRLGFADTAGADEITEGVRRLAAACAEVGVTVR' A
#
# COMPACT_ATOMS: atom_id res chain seq x y z
N MET A 1 3.61 1.48 6.32
CA MET A 1 2.76 0.32 6.67
C MET A 1 3.57 -0.94 6.44
N ARG A 2 3.72 -1.79 7.45
CA ARG A 2 4.42 -3.08 7.33
C ARG A 2 3.50 -4.11 6.67
N LEU A 3 4.06 -4.95 5.80
CA LEU A 3 3.35 -6.04 5.13
C LEU A 3 3.76 -7.40 5.72
N PRO A 4 2.94 -8.45 5.52
CA PRO A 4 3.35 -9.82 5.76
C PRO A 4 4.65 -10.17 5.02
N ALA A 5 5.47 -11.03 5.61
CA ALA A 5 6.67 -11.54 4.96
C ALA A 5 6.34 -12.23 3.62
N GLY A 6 7.18 -12.04 2.61
CA GLY A 6 6.98 -12.60 1.27
C GLY A 6 5.96 -11.85 0.40
N THR A 7 5.35 -10.76 0.89
CA THR A 7 4.48 -9.93 0.06
C THR A 7 5.27 -9.29 -1.08
N ASP A 8 4.78 -9.45 -2.32
CA ASP A 8 5.29 -8.71 -3.48
C ASP A 8 4.73 -7.28 -3.49
N GLU A 9 5.59 -6.31 -3.12
CA GLU A 9 5.24 -4.88 -3.14
C GLU A 9 4.84 -4.39 -4.53
N THR A 10 5.45 -4.93 -5.59
CA THR A 10 5.17 -4.50 -6.97
C THR A 10 3.80 -4.98 -7.41
N ALA A 11 3.44 -6.22 -7.09
CA ALA A 11 2.10 -6.74 -7.35
C ALA A 11 1.03 -5.93 -6.60
N LEU A 12 1.25 -5.65 -5.31
CA LEU A 12 0.30 -4.88 -4.50
C LEU A 12 0.17 -3.42 -4.97
N THR A 13 1.28 -2.74 -5.26
CA THR A 13 1.25 -1.36 -5.78
C THR A 13 0.59 -1.26 -7.15
N THR A 14 0.78 -2.28 -8.00
CA THR A 14 0.07 -2.39 -9.30
C THR A 14 -1.42 -2.59 -9.11
N ALA A 15 -1.84 -3.50 -8.22
CA ALA A 15 -3.25 -3.74 -7.91
C ALA A 15 -3.92 -2.49 -7.33
N ALA A 16 -3.26 -1.79 -6.40
CA ALA A 16 -3.74 -0.54 -5.83
C ALA A 16 -3.94 0.54 -6.91
N LEU A 17 -2.97 0.69 -7.82
CA LEU A 17 -3.09 1.67 -8.92
C LEU A 17 -4.26 1.34 -9.86
N ARG A 18 -4.48 0.05 -10.18
CA ARG A 18 -5.67 -0.39 -10.94
C ARG A 18 -6.97 -0.11 -10.21
N ALA A 19 -6.97 -0.21 -8.88
CA ALA A 19 -8.09 0.16 -8.03
C ALA A 19 -8.25 1.68 -7.85
N GLY A 20 -7.39 2.50 -8.46
CA GLY A 20 -7.46 3.96 -8.39
C GLY A 20 -6.84 4.57 -7.13
N VAL A 21 -5.86 3.88 -6.51
CA VAL A 21 -5.10 4.37 -5.35
C VAL A 21 -3.61 4.31 -5.63
N ALA A 22 -2.95 5.46 -5.61
CA ALA A 22 -1.50 5.53 -5.72
C ALA A 22 -0.83 5.32 -4.35
N VAL A 23 0.10 4.36 -4.27
CA VAL A 23 0.95 4.10 -3.10
C VAL A 23 2.39 3.89 -3.55
N SER A 24 3.36 4.10 -2.65
CA SER A 24 4.77 3.88 -2.96
C SER A 24 5.30 2.60 -2.30
N PRO A 25 6.08 1.77 -3.01
CA PRO A 25 6.85 0.69 -2.40
C PRO A 25 7.79 1.23 -1.31
N GLY A 26 7.97 0.49 -0.22
CA GLY A 26 8.72 0.92 0.95
C GLY A 26 10.23 0.80 0.79
N ARG A 27 10.73 -0.10 -0.08
CA ARG A 27 12.17 -0.41 -0.24
C ARG A 27 13.08 0.82 -0.38
N ALA A 28 12.62 1.87 -1.06
CA ALA A 28 13.44 3.07 -1.31
C ALA A 28 13.68 3.93 -0.05
N TYR A 29 12.98 3.64 1.05
CA TYR A 29 13.06 4.37 2.31
C TYR A 29 13.95 3.68 3.36
N PHE A 30 14.59 2.57 3.02
CA PHE A 30 15.55 1.89 3.87
C PHE A 30 16.95 2.00 3.26
N ALA A 31 17.94 2.45 4.06
CA ALA A 31 19.33 2.59 3.60
C ALA A 31 20.05 1.24 3.44
N ALA A 32 19.55 0.21 4.13
CA ALA A 32 19.99 -1.18 4.04
C ALA A 32 18.77 -2.07 3.80
N GLU A 33 18.97 -3.39 3.70
CA GLU A 33 17.87 -4.34 3.47
C GLU A 33 16.79 -4.21 4.55
N ALA A 34 15.53 -4.09 4.11
CA ALA A 34 14.39 -3.95 5.00
C ALA A 34 14.09 -5.28 5.70
N SER A 35 13.71 -5.23 6.98
CA SER A 35 13.35 -6.43 7.76
C SER A 35 12.02 -7.07 7.35
N ALA A 36 11.23 -6.39 6.52
CA ALA A 36 9.98 -6.86 5.91
C ALA A 36 9.62 -5.95 4.72
N PRO A 37 8.69 -6.37 3.84
CA PRO A 37 8.11 -5.49 2.84
C PRO A 37 7.25 -4.39 3.50
N HIS A 38 7.22 -3.19 2.91
CA HIS A 38 6.50 -2.04 3.41
C HIS A 38 5.83 -1.24 2.28
N LEU A 39 4.75 -0.52 2.60
CA LEU A 39 4.25 0.57 1.78
C LEU A 39 4.43 1.91 2.49
N ARG A 40 4.72 2.96 1.73
CA ARG A 40 4.59 4.35 2.19
C ARG A 40 3.25 4.91 1.74
N LEU A 41 2.53 5.51 2.69
CA LEU A 41 1.23 6.15 2.46
C LEU A 41 1.39 7.65 2.66
N GLY A 42 1.02 8.43 1.64
CA GLY A 42 0.88 9.88 1.72
C GLY A 42 -0.59 10.24 1.83
N PHE A 43 -0.93 11.19 2.70
CA PHE A 43 -2.31 11.63 2.95
C PHE A 43 -2.45 13.16 2.95
N ALA A 44 -1.35 13.89 2.71
CA ALA A 44 -1.32 15.35 2.83
C ALA A 44 -2.03 16.07 1.66
N ASP A 45 -2.13 15.43 0.50
CA ASP A 45 -2.70 15.99 -0.73
C ASP A 45 -4.07 15.35 -1.06
N THR A 46 -4.91 15.20 -0.03
CA THR A 46 -6.29 14.71 -0.18
C THR A 46 -7.26 15.86 0.09
N ALA A 47 -8.39 15.88 -0.62
CA ALA A 47 -9.48 16.84 -0.44
C ALA A 47 -10.16 16.74 0.93
N GLY A 48 -9.97 15.64 1.67
CA GLY A 48 -10.48 15.48 3.03
C GLY A 48 -10.55 14.02 3.48
N ALA A 49 -11.15 13.80 4.65
CA ALA A 49 -11.25 12.48 5.28
C ALA A 49 -12.05 11.45 4.45
N ASP A 50 -13.02 11.91 3.67
CA ASP A 50 -13.83 11.02 2.80
C ASP A 50 -12.99 10.40 1.69
N GLU A 51 -12.08 11.18 1.08
CA GLU A 51 -11.15 10.67 0.08
C GLU A 51 -10.15 9.67 0.69
N ILE A 52 -9.68 9.95 1.91
CA ILE A 52 -8.83 8.99 2.65
C ILE A 52 -9.61 7.69 2.90
N THR A 53 -10.86 7.78 3.33
CA THR A 53 -11.71 6.61 3.62
C THR A 53 -11.91 5.75 2.37
N GLU A 54 -12.22 6.39 1.23
CA GLU A 54 -12.37 5.68 -0.04
C GLU A 54 -11.04 5.10 -0.53
N GLY A 55 -9.93 5.82 -0.36
CA GLY A 55 -8.59 5.33 -0.67
C GLY A 55 -8.22 4.09 0.15
N VAL A 56 -8.51 4.09 1.45
CA VAL A 56 -8.29 2.93 2.33
C VAL A 56 -9.18 1.75 1.93
N ARG A 57 -10.46 1.99 1.60
CA ARG A 57 -11.38 0.94 1.14
C ARG A 57 -10.89 0.27 -0.15
N ARG A 58 -10.44 1.06 -1.12
CA ARG A 58 -9.87 0.57 -2.39
C ARG A 58 -8.54 -0.16 -2.17
N LEU A 59 -7.68 0.35 -1.31
CA LEU A 59 -6.43 -0.31 -0.94
C LEU A 59 -6.69 -1.67 -0.27
N ALA A 60 -7.70 -1.77 0.60
CA ALA A 60 -8.10 -3.03 1.20
C ALA A 60 -8.59 -4.06 0.16
N ALA A 61 -9.32 -3.61 -0.86
CA ALA A 61 -9.73 -4.47 -1.98
C ALA A 61 -8.52 -4.98 -2.78
N ALA A 62 -7.53 -4.13 -3.05
CA ALA A 62 -6.29 -4.53 -3.71
C ALA A 62 -5.49 -5.54 -2.86
N CYS A 63 -5.42 -5.33 -1.53
CA CYS A 63 -4.82 -6.31 -0.61
C CYS A 63 -5.51 -7.68 -0.72
N ALA A 64 -6.85 -7.72 -0.73
CA ALA A 64 -7.59 -8.96 -0.89
C ALA A 64 -7.36 -9.63 -2.25
N GLU A 65 -7.28 -8.85 -3.35
CA GLU A 65 -6.97 -9.34 -4.71
C GLU A 65 -5.65 -10.10 -4.75
N VAL A 66 -4.60 -9.58 -4.10
CA VAL A 66 -3.26 -10.20 -4.10
C VAL A 66 -3.01 -11.12 -2.89
N GLY A 67 -4.04 -11.43 -2.10
CA GLY A 67 -3.93 -12.35 -0.96
C GLY A 67 -3.16 -11.80 0.24
N VAL A 68 -3.02 -10.48 0.36
CA VAL A 68 -2.34 -9.81 1.48
C VAL A 68 -3.32 -9.55 2.60
N THR A 69 -3.09 -10.14 3.77
CA THR A 69 -3.83 -9.81 5.00
C THR A 69 -3.03 -8.81 5.81
N VAL A 70 -3.45 -7.54 5.78
CA VAL A 70 -2.88 -6.48 6.62
C VAL A 70 -3.65 -6.45 7.94
N ARG A 71 -2.94 -6.48 9.07
CA ARG A 71 -3.49 -6.28 10.43
C ARG A 71 -3.11 -4.90 10.95
#